data_AF-A0A3S0XQY5-F1
#
_entry.id   AF-A0A3S0XQY5-F1
#
_cell.length_a   1.000
_cell.length_b   1.000
_cell.length_c   1.000
_cell.angle_alpha   90.00
_cell.angle_beta   90.00
_cell.angle_gamma   90.00
#
_symmetry.space_group_name_H-M   'P 1'
#
loop_
_entity.id
_entity.type
_entity.pdbx_description
1 polymer ?
#
loop_
_entity_poly.entity_id
_entity_poly.type
_entity_poly.pdbx_seq_one_letter_code
_entity_poly.pdbx_strand_id
1 'polypeptide(L)'
;MATFKEKKRLSDIVQEIRGDKSQRALASQLDVSWTAIQNWENPTSTSFPNDGSLLKLADAKGWSLEEIKRYLATGKRPQITEIDRLIDQILRLHPHEIVQVQRALAERLEEIFRIISPA
;
A
#
# COMPACT_ATOMS: atom_id res chain seq x y z
N MET A 1 -11.03 2.44 -20.98
CA MET A 1 -9.98 3.49 -20.95
C MET A 1 -10.09 4.24 -19.63
N ALA A 2 -8.97 4.52 -18.96
CA ALA A 2 -8.98 5.30 -17.72
C ALA A 2 -9.38 6.77 -17.99
N THR A 3 -10.17 7.34 -17.09
CA THR A 3 -10.59 8.73 -17.06
C THR A 3 -9.42 9.66 -16.77
N PHE A 4 -9.56 10.95 -17.12
CA PHE A 4 -8.54 11.96 -16.78
C PHE A 4 -8.30 12.05 -15.25
N LYS A 5 -9.34 11.88 -14.43
CA LYS A 5 -9.21 11.89 -12.96
C LYS A 5 -8.35 10.72 -12.46
N GLU A 6 -8.55 9.53 -13.00
CA GLU A 6 -7.73 8.35 -12.69
C GLU A 6 -6.27 8.54 -13.11
N LYS A 7 -6.04 9.08 -14.32
CA LYS A 7 -4.69 9.40 -14.82
C LYS A 7 -3.98 10.47 -13.99
N LYS A 8 -4.72 11.48 -13.52
CA LYS A 8 -4.18 12.49 -12.61
C LYS A 8 -3.75 11.86 -11.28
N ARG A 9 -4.58 11.01 -10.68
CA ARG A 9 -4.23 10.28 -9.45
C ARG A 9 -3.04 9.35 -9.63
N LEU A 10 -2.94 8.70 -10.80
CA LEU A 10 -1.77 7.90 -11.16
C LEU A 10 -0.51 8.77 -11.20
N SER A 11 -0.58 9.92 -11.88
CA SER A 11 0.53 10.87 -11.91
C SER A 11 0.93 11.31 -10.51
N ASP A 12 -0.04 11.70 -9.68
CA ASP A 12 0.21 12.14 -8.31
C ASP A 12 0.90 11.05 -7.47
N ILE A 13 0.43 9.80 -7.54
CA ILE A 13 1.02 8.71 -6.74
C ILE A 13 2.40 8.27 -7.26
N VAL A 14 2.63 8.27 -8.58
CA VAL A 14 3.94 7.94 -9.15
C VAL A 14 4.97 8.99 -8.74
N GLN A 15 4.60 10.28 -8.76
CA GLN A 15 5.47 11.36 -8.27
C GLN A 15 5.72 11.25 -6.76
N GLU A 16 4.70 10.87 -5.97
CA GLU A 16 4.84 10.64 -4.52
C GLU A 16 5.80 9.47 -4.20
N ILE A 17 5.71 8.37 -4.96
CA ILE A 17 6.64 7.23 -4.83
C ILE A 17 8.06 7.64 -5.27
N ARG A 18 8.18 8.46 -6.33
CA ARG A 18 9.46 8.94 -6.84
C ARG A 18 10.20 9.80 -5.82
N GLY A 19 9.48 10.71 -5.15
CA GLY A 19 10.09 11.75 -4.31
C GLY A 19 11.13 12.53 -5.11
N ASP A 20 12.33 12.68 -4.54
CA ASP A 20 13.43 13.44 -5.15
C ASP A 20 14.24 12.64 -6.20
N LYS A 21 13.92 11.35 -6.40
CA LYS A 21 14.64 10.51 -7.37
C LYS A 21 14.35 10.97 -8.80
N SER A 22 15.27 10.70 -9.73
CA SER A 22 14.96 10.85 -11.15
C SER A 22 13.97 9.78 -11.63
N GLN A 23 13.23 10.05 -12.71
CA GLN A 23 12.36 9.05 -13.33
C GLN A 23 13.11 7.77 -13.72
N ARG A 24 14.38 7.88 -14.13
CA ARG A 24 15.23 6.72 -14.45
C ARG A 24 15.55 5.89 -13.22
N ALA A 25 15.85 6.53 -12.09
CA ALA A 25 16.09 5.85 -10.83
C ALA A 25 14.83 5.11 -10.35
N LEU A 26 13.65 5.74 -10.44
CA LEU A 26 12.39 5.06 -10.11
C LEU A 26 12.11 3.89 -11.07
N ALA A 27 12.30 4.08 -12.38
CA ALA A 27 12.11 3.03 -13.37
C ALA A 27 12.99 1.80 -13.09
N SER A 28 14.26 2.03 -12.74
CA SER A 28 15.18 0.97 -12.33
C SER A 28 14.76 0.29 -11.03
N GLN A 29 14.26 1.04 -10.04
CA GLN A 29 13.79 0.48 -8.77
C GLN A 29 12.56 -0.42 -8.95
N LEU A 30 11.63 -0.01 -9.82
CA LEU A 30 10.40 -0.77 -10.10
C LEU A 30 10.60 -1.84 -11.18
N ASP A 31 11.78 -1.94 -11.79
CA ASP A 31 12.03 -2.83 -12.93
C ASP A 31 11.00 -2.60 -14.06
N VAL A 32 10.86 -1.34 -14.49
CA VAL A 32 10.00 -0.94 -15.62
C VAL A 32 10.78 -0.02 -16.56
N SER A 33 10.24 0.23 -17.76
CA SER A 33 10.89 1.17 -18.67
C SER A 33 10.79 2.61 -18.16
N TRP A 34 11.83 3.41 -18.43
CA TRP A 34 11.78 4.85 -18.15
C TRP A 34 10.60 5.54 -18.84
N THR A 35 10.27 5.11 -20.06
CA THR A 35 9.12 5.64 -20.82
C THR A 35 7.78 5.33 -20.15
N ALA A 36 7.66 4.23 -19.40
CA ALA A 36 6.46 3.91 -18.63
C ALA A 36 6.27 4.93 -17.51
N ILE A 37 7.32 5.19 -16.71
CA ILE A 37 7.29 6.22 -15.65
C ILE A 37 6.96 7.59 -16.23
N GLN A 38 7.65 8.00 -17.30
CA GLN A 38 7.40 9.28 -17.95
C GLN A 38 5.93 9.44 -18.39
N ASN A 39 5.35 8.38 -18.95
CA ASN A 39 3.95 8.39 -19.37
C ASN A 39 2.99 8.41 -18.18
N TRP A 40 3.27 7.66 -17.12
CA TRP A 40 2.39 7.60 -15.94
C TRP A 40 2.40 8.90 -15.13
N GLU A 41 3.50 9.64 -15.14
CA GLU A 41 3.59 11.00 -14.56
C GLU A 41 2.95 12.09 -15.45
N ASN A 42 2.49 11.74 -16.66
CA ASN A 42 1.80 12.66 -17.54
C ASN A 42 0.32 12.29 -17.68
N PRO A 43 -0.62 13.03 -17.06
CA PRO A 43 -2.04 12.70 -17.09
C PRO A 43 -2.68 12.81 -18.49
N THR A 44 -1.99 13.41 -19.46
CA THR A 44 -2.43 13.47 -20.87
C THR A 44 -2.05 12.23 -21.68
N SER A 45 -1.15 11.37 -21.17
CA SER A 45 -0.74 10.14 -21.84
C SER A 45 -1.90 9.15 -21.99
N THR A 46 -1.88 8.35 -23.05
CA THR A 46 -2.82 7.24 -23.26
C THR A 46 -2.42 5.98 -22.52
N SER A 47 -1.17 5.89 -22.06
CA SER A 47 -0.65 4.73 -21.33
C SER A 47 -1.24 4.65 -19.92
N PHE A 48 -1.61 3.44 -19.50
CA PHE A 48 -2.04 3.15 -18.14
C PHE A 48 -1.37 1.84 -17.69
N PRO A 49 -0.91 1.71 -16.43
CA PRO A 49 -0.24 0.50 -15.97
C PRO A 49 -1.18 -0.70 -15.98
N ASN A 50 -0.64 -1.87 -16.31
CA ASN A 50 -1.32 -3.15 -16.10
C ASN A 50 -1.20 -3.58 -14.62
N ASP A 51 -1.88 -4.67 -14.25
CA ASP A 51 -1.89 -5.16 -12.87
C ASP A 51 -0.49 -5.46 -12.31
N GLY A 52 0.43 -6.00 -13.11
CA GLY A 52 1.81 -6.24 -12.67
C GLY A 52 2.58 -4.95 -12.36
N SER A 53 2.34 -3.91 -13.15
CA SER A 53 2.93 -2.57 -12.90
C SER A 53 2.26 -1.86 -11.73
N LEU A 54 0.94 -2.03 -11.56
CA LEU A 54 0.21 -1.51 -10.41
C LEU A 54 0.66 -2.17 -9.11
N LEU A 55 0.95 -3.47 -9.12
CA LEU A 55 1.48 -4.17 -7.95
C LEU A 55 2.85 -3.60 -7.56
N LYS A 56 3.76 -3.41 -8.53
CA LYS A 56 5.06 -2.78 -8.29
C LYS A 56 4.94 -1.38 -7.67
N LEU A 57 3.99 -0.57 -8.15
CA LEU A 57 3.70 0.75 -7.59
C LEU A 57 3.10 0.66 -6.17
N ALA A 58 2.21 -0.30 -5.95
CA ALA A 58 1.57 -0.52 -4.65
C ALA A 58 2.62 -0.94 -3.60
N ASP A 59 3.47 -1.92 -3.92
CA ASP A 59 4.55 -2.40 -3.05
C ASP A 59 5.51 -1.25 -2.68
N ALA A 60 5.91 -0.44 -3.66
CA ALA A 60 6.77 0.72 -3.41
C ALA A 60 6.10 1.80 -2.54
N LYS A 61 4.76 1.84 -2.50
CA LYS A 61 3.98 2.75 -1.66
C LYS A 61 3.65 2.16 -0.28
N GLY A 62 3.81 0.85 -0.10
CA GLY A 62 3.31 0.12 1.07
C GLY A 62 1.81 -0.15 1.03
N TRP A 63 1.23 -0.26 -0.16
CA TRP A 63 -0.18 -0.58 -0.40
C TRP A 63 -0.32 -1.96 -1.06
N SER A 64 -1.48 -2.56 -0.95
CA SER A 64 -1.91 -3.72 -1.75
C SER A 64 -2.39 -3.32 -3.15
N LEU A 65 -2.46 -4.30 -4.05
CA LEU A 65 -3.01 -4.09 -5.40
C LEU A 65 -4.45 -3.55 -5.37
N GLU A 66 -5.29 -4.04 -4.45
CA GLU A 66 -6.67 -3.58 -4.33
C GLU A 66 -6.77 -2.15 -3.80
N GLU A 67 -5.86 -1.75 -2.93
CA GLU A 67 -5.79 -0.40 -2.40
C GLU A 67 -5.39 0.62 -3.45
N ILE A 68 -4.38 0.33 -4.27
CA ILE A 68 -4.00 1.24 -5.35
C ILE A 68 -5.11 1.33 -6.41
N LYS A 69 -5.76 0.22 -6.77
CA LYS A 69 -6.91 0.20 -7.69
C LYS A 69 -8.08 1.04 -7.14
N ARG A 70 -8.41 0.88 -5.86
CA ARG A 70 -9.45 1.66 -5.18
C ARG A 70 -9.11 3.14 -5.14
N TYR A 71 -7.87 3.49 -4.84
CA TYR A 71 -7.39 4.87 -4.84
C TYR A 71 -7.50 5.50 -6.22
N LEU A 72 -7.06 4.80 -7.27
CA LEU A 72 -7.14 5.30 -8.64
C LEU A 72 -8.60 5.56 -9.05
N ALA A 73 -9.51 4.62 -8.79
CA ALA A 73 -10.93 4.73 -9.14
C ALA A 73 -11.66 5.81 -8.33
N THR A 74 -11.48 5.82 -7.00
CA THR A 74 -12.33 6.61 -6.08
C THR A 74 -11.64 7.86 -5.52
N GLY A 75 -10.31 7.92 -5.55
CA GLY A 75 -9.50 8.93 -4.87
C GLY A 75 -9.34 8.70 -3.37
N LYS A 76 -9.98 7.66 -2.80
CA LYS A 76 -9.86 7.33 -1.38
C LYS A 76 -8.53 6.62 -1.14
N ARG A 77 -7.66 7.24 -0.33
CA ARG A 77 -6.44 6.59 0.16
C ARG A 77 -6.81 5.47 1.15
N PRO A 78 -5.99 4.43 1.27
CA PRO A 78 -6.10 3.49 2.38
C PRO A 78 -6.13 4.26 3.69
N GLN A 79 -7.11 3.96 4.53
CA GLN A 79 -7.09 4.47 5.88
C GLN A 79 -6.08 3.62 6.65
N ILE A 80 -5.05 4.24 7.21
CA ILE A 80 -4.24 3.60 8.24
C ILE A 80 -5.22 3.26 9.36
N THR A 81 -5.50 1.98 9.52
CA THR A 81 -6.42 1.51 10.54
C THR A 81 -5.74 1.57 11.91
N GLU A 82 -6.51 1.56 12.98
CA GLU A 82 -5.94 1.41 14.33
C GLU A 82 -5.13 0.11 14.45
N ILE A 83 -5.50 -0.95 13.71
CA ILE A 83 -4.74 -2.20 13.72
C ILE A 83 -3.37 -2.04 13.04
N ASP A 84 -3.26 -1.28 11.96
CA ASP A 84 -1.98 -1.00 11.30
C ASP A 84 -1.03 -0.26 12.25
N ARG A 85 -1.54 0.72 13.00
CA ARG A 85 -0.76 1.45 14.02
C ARG A 85 -0.27 0.50 15.12
N LEU A 86 -1.13 -0.42 15.54
CA LEU A 86 -0.83 -1.36 16.62
C LEU A 86 0.22 -2.39 16.17
N ILE A 87 0.14 -2.90 14.93
CA ILE A 87 1.18 -3.74 14.32
C ILE A 87 2.51 -2.99 14.28
N ASP A 88 2.50 -1.75 13.81
CA ASP A 88 3.69 -0.90 13.74
C ASP A 88 4.34 -0.65 15.11
N GLN A 89 3.53 -0.55 16.17
CA GLN A 89 4.02 -0.44 17.54
C GLN A 89 4.63 -1.77 18.01
N ILE A 90 3.96 -2.90 17.77
CA ILE A 90 4.44 -4.24 18.13
C ILE A 90 5.80 -4.54 17.48
N LEU A 91 5.98 -4.19 16.20
CA LEU A 91 7.24 -4.43 15.48
C LEU A 91 8.44 -3.65 16.01
N ARG A 92 8.22 -2.62 16.85
CA ARG A 92 9.27 -1.80 17.47
C ARG A 92 9.55 -2.18 18.92
N LEU A 93 8.84 -3.16 19.48
CA LEU A 93 8.99 -3.59 20.86
C LEU A 93 10.30 -4.34 21.12
N HIS A 94 10.80 -4.23 22.34
CA HIS A 94 11.88 -5.07 22.82
C HIS A 94 11.39 -6.52 23.03
N PRO A 95 12.27 -7.53 22.94
CA PRO A 95 11.87 -8.94 23.03
C PRO A 95 11.02 -9.30 24.27
N HIS A 96 11.29 -8.67 25.42
CA HIS A 96 10.52 -8.93 26.64
C HIS A 96 9.10 -8.34 26.61
N GLU A 97 8.87 -7.25 25.89
CA GLU A 97 7.55 -6.63 25.68
C GLU A 97 6.71 -7.45 24.69
N ILE A 98 7.35 -8.08 23.68
CA ILE A 98 6.69 -9.00 22.75
C ILE A 98 6.05 -10.18 23.50
N VAL A 99 6.71 -10.71 24.53
CA VAL A 99 6.15 -11.79 25.37
C VAL A 99 4.88 -11.33 26.09
N GLN A 100 4.82 -10.06 26.52
CA GLN A 100 3.61 -9.50 27.14
C GLN A 100 2.47 -9.37 26.14
N VAL A 101 2.76 -8.90 24.92
CA VAL A 101 1.76 -8.83 23.84
C VAL A 101 1.24 -10.21 23.46
N GLN A 102 2.13 -11.21 23.34
CA GLN A 102 1.75 -12.59 23.05
C GLN A 102 0.79 -13.14 24.12
N ARG A 103 1.09 -12.90 25.41
CA ARG A 103 0.22 -13.34 26.51
C ARG A 103 -1.16 -12.70 26.42
N ALA A 104 -1.23 -11.37 26.28
CA ALA A 104 -2.49 -10.65 26.17
C ALA A 104 -3.32 -11.11 24.95
N LEU A 105 -2.65 -11.42 23.82
CA LEU A 105 -3.32 -11.96 22.64
C LEU A 105 -3.89 -13.36 22.89
N ALA A 106 -3.14 -14.24 23.56
CA ALA A 106 -3.60 -15.58 23.91
C ALA A 106 -4.84 -15.52 24.83
N GLU A 107 -4.79 -14.68 25.87
CA GLU A 107 -5.93 -14.44 26.78
C GLU A 107 -7.16 -13.97 26.01
N ARG A 108 -6.98 -13.01 25.08
CA ARG A 108 -8.09 -12.48 24.29
C ARG A 108 -8.70 -13.51 23.34
N LEU A 109 -7.88 -14.34 22.70
CA LEU A 109 -8.36 -15.40 21.82
C LEU A 109 -9.16 -16.47 22.59
N GLU A 110 -8.73 -16.79 23.81
CA GLU A 110 -9.44 -17.73 24.66
C GLU A 110 -10.83 -17.20 25.05
N GLU A 111 -10.94 -15.92 25.41
CA GLU A 111 -12.24 -15.28 25.65
C GLU A 111 -13.17 -15.35 24.44
N ILE A 112 -12.64 -15.04 23.24
CA ILE A 112 -13.42 -15.10 22.00
C ILE A 112 -13.90 -16.51 21.75
N PHE A 113 -13.02 -17.52 21.91
CA PHE A 113 -13.35 -18.92 21.70
C PHE A 113 -14.52 -19.38 22.61
N ARG A 114 -14.51 -18.97 23.88
CA ARG A 114 -15.61 -19.26 24.83
C ARG A 114 -16.93 -18.63 24.39
N ILE A 115 -16.92 -17.47 23.75
CA ILE A 115 -18.13 -16.79 23.28
C ILE A 115 -18.72 -17.48 22.04
N ILE A 116 -17.89 -17.89 21.10
CA ILE A 116 -18.34 -18.46 19.82
C ILE A 116 -18.64 -19.97 19.87
N SER A 117 -18.16 -20.67 20.90
CA SER A 117 -18.42 -22.09 21.13
C SER A 117 -18.88 -22.33 22.58
N PRO A 118 -20.10 -21.87 22.95
CA PRO A 118 -20.64 -22.14 24.27
C PRO A 118 -20.90 -23.65 24.39
N ALA A 119 -20.40 -24.25 25.47
CA ALA A 119 -20.62 -25.65 25.82
C ALA A 119 -22.10 -25.96 26.08
#